data_AF-A0A436G4Y4-F1
#
_entry.id   AF-A0A436G4Y4-F1
#
_cell.length_a   1.000
_cell.length_b   1.000
_cell.length_c   1.000
_cell.angle_alpha   90.00
_cell.angle_beta   90.00
_cell.angle_gamma   90.00
#
_symmetry.space_group_name_H-M   'P 1'
#
loop_
_entity.id
_entity.type
_entity.pdbx_description
1 polymer ?
#
loop_
_entity_poly.entity_id
_entity_poly.type
_entity_poly.pdbx_seq_one_letter_code
_entity_poly.pdbx_strand_id
1 'polypeptide(L)' 'VQAPMTAFVIILEMTGNHDNVIALMLASMLGYGTARMISHEPLYHALSRVFIAEAIRRRRAEAGPGSAQG' A
#
# COMPACT_ATOMS: atom_id res chain seq x y z
N VAL A 1 -3.62 -1.88 -0.16
CA VAL A 1 -3.74 -3.34 -0.40
C VAL A 1 -3.00 -4.05 0.71
N GLN A 2 -3.57 -5.09 1.30
CA GLN A 2 -2.91 -5.93 2.28
C GLN A 2 -3.35 -7.36 1.95
N ALA A 3 -2.48 -8.17 1.35
CA ALA A 3 -2.80 -9.50 0.85
C ALA A 3 -1.87 -10.52 1.53
N PRO A 4 -2.28 -11.11 2.67
CA PRO A 4 -1.43 -12.03 3.43
C PRO A 4 -1.02 -13.26 2.61
N MET A 5 -1.88 -13.73 1.71
CA MET A 5 -1.56 -14.84 0.80
C MET A 5 -0.46 -14.48 -0.19
N THR A 6 -0.41 -13.24 -0.72
CA THR A 6 0.65 -12.89 -1.68
C THR A 6 2.01 -12.78 -1.00
N ALA A 7 2.07 -12.22 0.21
CA ALA A 7 3.30 -12.17 0.99
C ALA A 7 3.80 -13.57 1.35
N PHE A 8 2.91 -14.46 1.78
CA PHE A 8 3.21 -15.86 2.03
C PHE A 8 3.79 -16.56 0.79
N VAL A 9 3.11 -16.48 -0.36
CA VAL A 9 3.57 -17.15 -1.59
C VAL A 9 4.91 -16.59 -2.06
N ILE A 10 5.12 -15.27 -2.00
CA ILE A 10 6.43 -14.68 -2.37
C ILE A 10 7.55 -15.26 -1.50
N ILE A 11 7.37 -15.34 -0.19
CA ILE A 11 8.41 -15.86 0.72
C ILE A 11 8.61 -17.37 0.51
N LEU A 12 7.53 -18.12 0.31
CA LEU A 12 7.60 -19.56 0.05
C LEU A 12 8.38 -19.85 -1.24
N GLU A 13 8.03 -19.19 -2.34
CA GLU A 13 8.69 -19.34 -3.64
C GLU A 13 10.17 -18.95 -3.57
N MET A 14 10.50 -17.87 -2.85
CA MET A 14 11.90 -17.41 -2.72
C MET A 14 12.74 -18.30 -1.81
N THR A 15 12.13 -19.02 -0.86
CA THR A 15 12.86 -19.87 0.10
C THR A 15 12.95 -21.33 -0.38
N GLY A 16 12.02 -21.79 -1.22
CA GLY A 16 11.98 -23.16 -1.76
C GLY A 16 11.75 -24.27 -0.70
N ASN A 17 11.60 -23.90 0.57
CA ASN A 17 11.47 -24.83 1.68
C ASN A 17 9.99 -25.03 2.07
N HIS A 18 9.49 -26.22 1.80
CA HIS A 18 8.09 -26.60 2.03
C HIS A 18 7.81 -27.08 3.47
N ASP A 19 8.84 -27.40 4.25
CA ASP A 19 8.67 -27.91 5.62
C ASP A 19 8.06 -26.87 6.56
N ASN A 20 8.28 -25.57 6.27
CA ASN A 20 7.86 -24.46 7.13
C ASN A 20 6.60 -23.75 6.65
N VAL A 21 5.85 -24.34 5.71
CA VAL A 21 4.67 -23.71 5.07
C VAL A 21 3.62 -23.27 6.09
N ILE A 22 3.25 -24.15 7.03
CA ILE A 22 2.19 -23.85 8.01
C ILE A 22 2.64 -22.71 8.94
N ALA A 23 3.87 -22.76 9.43
CA ALA A 23 4.42 -21.72 10.29
C ALA A 23 4.49 -20.37 9.57
N LEU A 24 4.92 -20.37 8.30
CA LEU A 24 5.02 -19.17 7.48
C LEU A 24 3.65 -18.54 7.18
N MET A 25 2.65 -19.38 6.89
CA MET A 25 1.27 -18.94 6.70
C MET A 25 0.71 -18.29 7.97
N LEU A 26 0.90 -18.93 9.13
CA LEU A 26 0.49 -18.38 10.42
C LEU A 26 1.18 -17.04 10.72
N ALA A 27 2.50 -16.95 10.51
CA ALA A 27 3.24 -15.71 10.68
C ALA A 27 2.71 -14.58 9.77
N SER A 28 2.40 -14.91 8.50
CA SER A 28 1.86 -13.95 7.53
C SER A 28 0.46 -13.47 7.92
N MET A 29 -0.40 -14.37 8.42
CA MET A 29 -1.73 -14.04 8.93
C MET A 29 -1.67 -13.19 10.20
N LEU A 30 -0.78 -13.51 11.13
CA LEU A 30 -0.57 -12.73 12.36
C LEU A 30 -0.01 -11.33 12.05
N GLY A 31 0.95 -11.23 11.14
CA GLY A 31 1.48 -9.95 10.66
C GLY A 31 0.41 -9.07 10.01
N TYR A 32 -0.49 -9.68 9.22
CA TYR A 32 -1.64 -8.98 8.66
C TYR A 32 -2.64 -8.52 9.74
N GLY A 33 -2.97 -9.40 10.69
CA GLY A 33 -3.89 -9.08 11.79
C GLY A 33 -3.36 -7.94 12.67
N THR A 34 -2.09 -8.00 13.05
CA THR A 34 -1.41 -6.96 13.83
C THR A 34 -1.33 -5.64 13.05
N ALA A 35 -1.00 -5.68 11.75
CA ALA A 35 -1.00 -4.49 10.90
C ALA A 35 -2.37 -3.82 10.82
N ARG A 36 -3.46 -4.61 10.75
CA ARG A 36 -4.84 -4.08 10.74
C ARG A 36 -5.25 -3.48 12.08
N MET A 37 -4.80 -4.07 13.19
CA MET A 37 -5.09 -3.57 14.54
C MET A 37 -4.41 -2.23 14.80
N ILE A 38 -3.16 -2.05 14.34
CA ILE A 38 -2.39 -0.82 14.52
C ILE A 38 -2.77 0.24 13.47
N SER A 39 -2.82 -0.15 12.20
CA SER A 39 -3.07 0.73 11.06
C SER A 39 -4.32 0.29 10.31
N HIS A 40 -5.42 0.99 10.58
CA HIS A 40 -6.71 0.74 9.92
C HIS A 40 -6.70 1.10 8.42
N GLU A 41 -5.87 2.07 8.01
CA GLU A 41 -5.75 2.51 6.63
C GLU A 41 -4.61 1.77 5.91
N PRO A 42 -4.85 1.14 4.74
CA PRO A 42 -3.79 0.47 4.00
C PRO A 42 -2.74 1.49 3.53
N LEU A 43 -1.46 1.16 3.68
CA LEU A 43 -0.31 2.04 3.41
C LEU A 43 -0.42 2.84 2.10
N TYR A 44 -0.71 2.15 0.99
CA TYR A 44 -0.83 2.78 -0.32
C TYR A 44 -1.94 3.82 -0.41
N HIS A 45 -3.02 3.66 0.35
CA HIS A 45 -4.12 4.63 0.38
C HIS A 45 -3.74 5.86 1.19
N ALA A 46 -3.10 5.68 2.35
CA ALA A 46 -2.61 6.78 3.16
C ALA A 46 -1.56 7.63 2.41
N LEU A 47 -0.61 6.99 1.72
CA LEU A 47 0.44 7.67 0.97
C LEU A 47 -0.07 8.36 -0.30
N SER A 48 -1.05 7.78 -1.00
CA SER A 48 -1.57 8.36 -2.25
C SER A 48 -2.29 9.70 -2.03
N ARG A 49 -2.89 9.92 -0.85
CA ARG A 49 -3.55 11.18 -0.50
C ARG A 49 -2.62 12.39 -0.62
N VAL A 50 -1.38 12.26 -0.14
CA VAL A 50 -0.37 13.32 -0.22
C VAL A 50 0.03 13.57 -1.67
N PHE A 51 0.23 12.49 -2.44
CA PHE A 51 0.61 12.56 -3.85
C PHE A 51 -0.49 13.23 -4.70
N ILE A 52 -1.76 12.87 -4.50
CA ILE A 52 -2.89 13.47 -5.21
C ILE A 52 -3.07 14.93 -4.81
N ALA A 53 -2.96 15.27 -3.53
CA ALA A 53 -3.05 16.66 -3.07
C ALA A 53 -1.98 17.55 -3.71
N GLU A 54 -0.76 17.03 -3.84
CA GLU A 54 0.34 17.71 -4.53
C GLU A 54 0.07 17.88 -6.03
N ALA A 55 -0.43 16.84 -6.70
CA ALA A 55 -0.80 16.91 -8.10
C ALA A 55 -1.87 17.97 -8.38
N ILE A 56 -2.88 18.10 -7.51
CA ILE A 56 -3.94 19.12 -7.62
C ILE A 56 -3.37 20.54 -7.41
N ARG A 57 -2.48 20.72 -6.44
CA ARG A 57 -1.82 22.02 -6.19
C ARG A 57 -1.01 22.48 -7.39
N ARG A 58 -0.20 21.57 -7.97
CA ARG A 58 0.60 21.85 -9.17
C ARG A 58 -0.27 22.26 -10.35
N ARG A 59 -1.34 21.50 -10.64
CA ARG A 59 -2.34 21.85 -11.67
C ARG A 59 -2.93 23.24 -11.49
N ARG A 60 -3.25 23.66 -10.26
CA ARG A 60 -3.80 24.99 -9.98
C ARG A 60 -2.78 26.11 -10.12
N ALA A 61 -1.52 25.87 -9.75
CA ALA A 61 -0.44 26.82 -9.94
C ALA A 61 -0.15 27.05 -11.43
N GLU A 62 -0.20 25.97 -12.23
CA GLU A 62 -0.08 26.02 -13.70
C GLU A 62 -1.28 26.71 -14.36
N ALA A 63 -2.49 26.52 -13.82
CA ALA A 63 -3.72 27.19 -14.28
C ALA A 63 -3.91 28.60 -13.69
N GLY A 64 -2.84 29.27 -13.26
CA GLY A 64 -2.86 30.64 -12.74
C GLY A 64 -3.59 31.65 -13.66
N PRO A 65 -3.98 32.82 -13.12
CA PRO A 65 -5.13 33.65 -13.54
C PRO A 65 -4.95 34.39 -14.88
N GLY A 66 -4.72 33.65 -15.98
CA GLY A 66 -4.48 34.21 -17.32
C GLY A 66 -5.45 33.76 -18.40
N SER A 67 -6.43 32.90 -18.10
CA SER A 67 -7.37 32.34 -19.09
C SER A 67 -8.80 32.89 -19.02
N ALA A 68 -9.05 33.93 -18.20
CA ALA A 68 -10.37 34.57 -18.07
C ALA A 68 -10.49 35.93 -18.80
N GLN A 69 -9.59 36.24 -19.73
CA GLN A 69 -9.72 37.37 -20.66
C GLN A 69 -9.56 36.86 -22.08
N GLY A 70 -10.69 36.66 -22.75
CA GLY A 70 -10.82 36.30 -24.16
C GLY A 70 -12.28 36.48 -24.56
#